data_AF-A0AAW0P4P5-F1
#
_entry.id   AF-A0AAW0P4P5-F1
#
_cell.length_a   1.000
_cell.length_b   1.000
_cell.length_c   1.000
_cell.angle_alpha   90.00
_cell.angle_beta   90.00
_cell.angle_gamma   90.00
#
_symmetry.space_group_name_H-M   'P 1'
#
loop_
_entity.id
_entity.type
_entity.pdbx_description
1 polymer ?
#
loop_
_entity_poly.entity_id
_entity_poly.type
_entity_poly.pdbx_seq_one_letter_code
_entity_poly.pdbx_strand_id
1 'polypeptide(L)'
;MFSVDFRSGNNNEPLNAGEVQVFLDSAQVTMSEHLDNMKLWSLNPETGLWEEEGSLQMEKNKRRKREERTFLIGNMEIRERRLFNLDVPENRRCYVKVRAFRSERFMPSEQVEGVVVSLINMEPTAGFSTNPRAWGRFDSVITGPNGACLPAFCDEQKADAYTAFVMANLGGEELEAVPSSPKLNPNLIGVPQPFLAKLNYKRTDHEDNRLKKTAFSINVAKPGSNAAEEGNGPIYAFEGLKECEEAPFSAAHFRFSRVEGDRYDYNTVPFNEDDPMSWTEDYLSWWPKPMEYRACYIKVKLNSPHELNVRSRNMGGTHPRTVGQLYGLRDTRSIRDMDHSTVSAVCVEFKCSGMLYDQERVDRTLVKIIPQGSCKREQVNTMLQEYLVNHLPLAVNNDTNEFTMLAPLDPLGHNYGIYTVTDQDPRTAKEIALGRCFDGTSDGTSRVMKSNEGVALTFTCGDREVTRQSVFQTVQSAQAQSGSSVVRGESRQGSRRRQRGSNAPRNSRRRSTRDPTGRRKS
;
A
#
# COMPACT_ATOMS: atom_id res chain seq x y z
N MET A 1 -28.66 -7.61 3.68
CA MET A 1 -29.23 -6.59 2.78
C MET A 1 -30.52 -7.09 2.15
N PHE A 2 -31.57 -6.28 2.13
CA PHE A 2 -32.85 -6.61 1.49
C PHE A 2 -33.52 -5.35 0.91
N SER A 3 -34.44 -5.52 -0.03
CA SER A 3 -35.26 -4.46 -0.64
C SER A 3 -36.73 -4.83 -0.52
N VAL A 4 -37.58 -3.85 -0.19
CA VAL A 4 -39.02 -4.08 0.03
C VAL A 4 -39.81 -3.14 -0.87
N ASP A 5 -40.77 -3.69 -1.63
CA ASP A 5 -41.68 -2.95 -2.51
C ASP A 5 -43.12 -3.16 -2.00
N PHE A 6 -43.72 -2.12 -1.42
CA PHE A 6 -45.07 -2.20 -0.86
C PHE A 6 -46.09 -1.77 -1.92
N ARG A 7 -46.98 -2.69 -2.30
CA ARG A 7 -47.98 -2.45 -3.35
C ARG A 7 -49.38 -2.80 -2.88
N SER A 8 -50.36 -2.00 -3.30
CA SER A 8 -51.79 -2.25 -3.05
C SER A 8 -52.21 -3.55 -3.72
N GLY A 9 -52.81 -4.47 -2.97
CA GLY A 9 -53.20 -5.79 -3.48
C GLY A 9 -54.24 -5.75 -4.62
N ASN A 10 -54.99 -4.66 -4.75
CA ASN A 10 -56.03 -4.52 -5.78
C ASN A 10 -55.53 -3.87 -7.06
N ASN A 11 -54.61 -2.89 -6.95
CA ASN A 11 -54.25 -2.03 -8.07
C ASN A 11 -52.75 -2.06 -8.41
N ASN A 12 -51.95 -2.79 -7.62
CA ASN A 12 -50.48 -2.86 -7.73
C ASN A 12 -49.76 -1.50 -7.66
N GLU A 13 -50.47 -0.47 -7.18
CA GLU A 13 -49.94 0.88 -6.95
C GLU A 13 -49.04 0.90 -5.71
N PRO A 14 -47.94 1.66 -5.73
CA PRO A 14 -47.05 1.79 -4.59
C PRO A 14 -47.79 2.40 -3.38
N LEU A 15 -47.66 1.76 -2.23
CA LEU A 15 -48.24 2.24 -0.97
C LEU A 15 -47.28 3.21 -0.28
N ASN A 16 -47.71 4.45 -0.09
CA ASN A 16 -47.10 5.35 0.90
C ASN A 16 -47.63 4.96 2.28
N ALA A 17 -46.97 4.01 2.93
CA ALA A 17 -47.22 3.67 4.32
C ALA A 17 -46.34 4.58 5.22
N GLY A 18 -46.91 5.08 6.32
CA GLY A 18 -46.20 5.92 7.29
C GLY A 18 -45.29 5.09 8.21
N GLU A 19 -45.50 5.18 9.53
CA GLU A 19 -44.81 4.32 10.50
C GLU A 19 -45.20 2.86 10.30
N VAL A 20 -44.22 2.01 9.98
CA VAL A 20 -44.41 0.56 9.84
C VAL A 20 -43.54 -0.16 10.85
N GLN A 21 -44.13 -1.17 11.49
CA GLN A 21 -43.43 -2.04 12.43
C GLN A 21 -42.96 -3.31 11.71
N VAL A 22 -41.65 -3.55 11.73
CA VAL A 22 -41.04 -4.73 11.09
C VAL A 22 -40.76 -5.79 12.13
N PHE A 23 -41.16 -7.03 11.84
CA PHE A 23 -40.89 -8.21 12.66
C PHE A 23 -39.93 -9.12 11.89
N LEU A 24 -38.68 -9.23 12.34
CA LEU A 24 -37.68 -10.12 11.76
C LEU A 24 -37.41 -11.29 12.70
N ASP A 25 -37.49 -12.52 12.17
CA ASP A 25 -37.12 -13.71 12.93
C ASP A 25 -35.60 -13.74 13.17
N SER A 26 -35.20 -13.70 14.45
CA SER A 26 -33.79 -13.72 14.85
C SER A 26 -33.03 -14.97 14.37
N ALA A 27 -33.72 -16.08 14.10
CA ALA A 27 -33.11 -17.29 13.53
C ALA A 27 -32.59 -17.08 12.10
N GLN A 28 -33.04 -16.03 11.40
CA GLN A 28 -32.55 -15.67 10.06
C GLN A 28 -31.33 -14.74 10.09
N VAL A 29 -30.90 -14.32 11.29
CA VAL A 29 -29.74 -13.44 11.46
C VAL A 29 -28.49 -14.27 11.73
N THR A 30 -27.48 -14.14 10.88
CA THR A 30 -26.21 -14.87 10.98
C THR A 30 -25.28 -14.38 12.11
N MET A 31 -25.53 -13.19 12.67
CA MET A 31 -24.75 -12.58 13.75
C MET A 31 -25.52 -12.59 15.08
N SER A 32 -25.86 -13.80 15.57
CA SER A 32 -26.71 -13.98 16.75
C SER A 32 -26.11 -13.39 18.04
N GLU A 33 -24.80 -13.23 18.10
CA GLU A 33 -24.07 -12.68 19.25
C GLU A 33 -24.22 -11.16 19.41
N HIS A 34 -24.76 -10.46 18.41
CA HIS A 34 -24.92 -9.01 18.41
C HIS A 34 -26.38 -8.54 18.31
N LEU A 35 -27.34 -9.44 18.53
CA LEU A 35 -28.78 -9.15 18.39
C LEU A 35 -29.24 -7.96 19.26
N ASP A 36 -28.68 -7.82 20.46
CA ASP A 36 -29.06 -6.75 21.40
C ASP A 36 -28.65 -5.34 20.94
N ASN A 37 -27.65 -5.23 20.06
CA ASN A 37 -27.11 -3.96 19.57
C ASN A 37 -27.44 -3.73 18.09
N MET A 38 -28.25 -4.60 17.48
CA MET A 38 -28.49 -4.58 16.05
C MET A 38 -29.42 -3.42 15.67
N LYS A 39 -29.01 -2.66 14.66
CA LYS A 39 -29.78 -1.53 14.13
C LYS A 39 -30.14 -1.74 12.68
N LEU A 40 -31.19 -1.06 12.26
CA LEU A 40 -31.59 -1.00 10.87
C LEU A 40 -31.01 0.26 10.21
N TRP A 41 -30.35 0.05 9.09
CA TRP A 41 -29.70 1.09 8.30
C TRP A 41 -30.34 1.17 6.92
N SER A 42 -30.43 2.36 6.34
CA SER A 42 -30.80 2.57 4.93
C SER A 42 -29.69 3.26 4.17
N LEU A 43 -29.49 2.90 2.90
CA LEU A 43 -28.55 3.61 2.03
C LEU A 43 -29.24 4.85 1.46
N ASN A 44 -28.70 6.04 1.77
CA ASN A 44 -29.13 7.29 1.17
C ASN A 44 -28.59 7.37 -0.28
N PRO A 45 -29.47 7.46 -1.30
CA PRO A 45 -29.06 7.47 -2.70
C PRO A 45 -28.40 8.78 -3.16
N GLU A 46 -28.58 9.88 -2.42
CA GLU A 46 -27.98 11.19 -2.74
C GLU A 46 -26.57 11.32 -2.18
N THR A 47 -26.34 10.86 -0.95
CA THR A 47 -25.04 10.95 -0.27
C THR A 47 -24.18 9.70 -0.44
N GLY A 48 -24.79 8.56 -0.76
CA GLY A 48 -24.13 7.25 -0.81
C GLY A 48 -23.77 6.69 0.58
N LEU A 49 -24.29 7.29 1.65
CA LEU A 49 -24.00 6.91 3.03
C LEU A 49 -25.14 6.09 3.64
N TRP A 50 -24.80 5.20 4.58
CA TRP A 50 -25.79 4.47 5.37
C TRP A 50 -26.28 5.35 6.53
N GLU A 51 -27.59 5.55 6.62
CA GLU A 51 -28.29 6.30 7.68
C GLU A 51 -29.01 5.32 8.62
N GLU A 52 -29.00 5.62 9.93
CA GLU A 52 -29.77 4.83 10.91
C GLU A 52 -31.27 5.15 10.76
N GLU A 53 -32.08 4.12 10.46
CA GLU A 53 -33.54 4.27 10.32
C GLU A 53 -34.30 3.87 11.59
N GLY A 54 -33.73 2.98 12.41
CA GLY A 54 -34.40 2.53 13.62
C GLY A 54 -33.62 1.54 14.46
N SER A 55 -33.91 1.57 15.76
CA SER A 55 -33.45 0.56 16.72
C SER A 55 -34.39 -0.64 16.71
N LEU A 56 -33.83 -1.84 16.79
CA LEU A 56 -34.59 -3.08 16.91
C LEU A 56 -34.55 -3.56 18.34
N GLN A 57 -35.73 -3.79 18.93
CA GLN A 57 -35.86 -4.41 20.24
C GLN A 57 -36.16 -5.89 20.07
N MET A 58 -35.52 -6.72 20.88
CA MET A 58 -35.77 -8.15 20.86
C MET A 58 -36.99 -8.48 21.72
N GLU A 59 -38.04 -9.02 21.12
CA GLU A 59 -39.23 -9.47 21.84
C GLU A 59 -39.33 -11.00 21.84
N LYS A 60 -39.39 -11.59 23.04
CA LYS A 60 -39.59 -13.03 23.26
C LYS A 60 -41.08 -13.32 23.34
N ASN A 61 -41.69 -13.65 22.21
CA ASN A 61 -43.13 -13.89 22.18
C ASN A 61 -43.45 -15.34 22.61
N LYS A 62 -43.88 -15.55 23.86
CA LYS A 62 -44.32 -16.86 24.37
C LYS A 62 -45.77 -17.15 23.97
N ARG A 63 -46.01 -17.59 22.72
CA ARG A 63 -47.32 -18.14 22.35
C ARG A 63 -47.47 -19.57 22.88
N ARG A 64 -48.35 -19.73 23.87
CA ARG A 64 -48.81 -21.03 24.41
C ARG A 64 -49.15 -21.98 23.23
N LYS A 65 -48.34 -23.03 23.06
CA LYS A 65 -48.49 -24.24 22.20
C LYS A 65 -47.76 -24.34 20.84
N ARG A 66 -46.98 -23.38 20.33
CA ARG A 66 -46.10 -23.65 19.17
C ARG A 66 -44.92 -22.69 19.11
N GLU A 67 -43.70 -23.26 19.04
CA GLU A 67 -42.37 -22.66 18.84
C GLU A 67 -42.10 -21.31 19.53
N GLU A 68 -41.16 -21.29 20.47
CA GLU A 68 -40.57 -20.04 20.96
C GLU A 68 -39.78 -19.41 19.80
N ARG A 69 -40.32 -18.34 19.20
CA ARG A 69 -39.64 -17.54 18.18
C ARG A 69 -39.31 -16.17 18.75
N THR A 70 -38.04 -15.80 18.66
CA THR A 70 -37.53 -14.48 19.02
C THR A 70 -37.59 -13.57 17.80
N PHE A 71 -38.26 -12.43 17.93
CA PHE A 71 -38.37 -11.44 16.88
C PHE A 71 -37.57 -10.18 17.23
N LEU A 72 -36.92 -9.60 16.23
CA LEU A 72 -36.43 -8.23 16.27
C LEU A 72 -37.54 -7.32 15.74
N ILE A 73 -37.91 -6.33 16.55
CA ILE A 73 -39.03 -5.42 16.29
C ILE A 73 -38.51 -3.99 16.28
N GLY A 74 -38.76 -3.26 15.20
CA GLY A 74 -38.50 -1.83 15.17
C GLY A 74 -39.48 -1.08 14.28
N ASN A 75 -39.64 0.19 14.61
CA ASN A 75 -40.44 1.13 13.85
C ASN A 75 -39.56 1.74 12.77
N MET A 76 -40.07 1.82 11.54
CA MET A 76 -39.42 2.49 10.42
C MET A 76 -40.41 3.46 9.77
N GLU A 77 -39.91 4.58 9.27
CA GLU A 77 -40.65 5.44 8.37
C GLU A 77 -40.32 5.04 6.93
N ILE A 78 -41.32 4.60 6.16
CA ILE A 78 -41.06 4.13 4.80
C ILE A 78 -40.85 5.32 3.87
N ARG A 79 -39.59 5.54 3.49
CA ARG A 79 -39.17 6.49 2.46
C ARG A 79 -38.73 5.72 1.22
N GLU A 80 -38.99 6.28 0.03
CA GLU A 80 -38.87 5.62 -1.28
C GLU A 80 -37.62 4.72 -1.45
N ARG A 81 -37.82 3.48 -1.94
CA ARG A 81 -36.83 2.53 -2.51
C ARG A 81 -35.38 2.61 -1.96
N ARG A 82 -35.20 2.62 -0.63
CA ARG A 82 -33.87 2.52 -0.02
C ARG A 82 -33.41 1.05 0.11
N LEU A 83 -32.11 0.81 0.01
CA LEU A 83 -31.50 -0.47 0.39
C LEU A 83 -31.40 -0.52 1.91
N PHE A 84 -31.86 -1.62 2.53
CA PHE A 84 -31.80 -1.78 3.97
C PHE A 84 -30.74 -2.81 4.39
N ASN A 85 -30.04 -2.52 5.48
CA ASN A 85 -29.09 -3.44 6.11
C ASN A 85 -29.32 -3.56 7.62
N LEU A 86 -29.14 -4.76 8.13
CA LEU A 86 -29.14 -5.06 9.56
C LEU A 86 -27.70 -5.19 9.99
N ASP A 87 -27.23 -4.23 10.78
CA ASP A 87 -25.84 -4.18 11.17
C ASP A 87 -25.68 -3.57 12.56
N VAL A 88 -24.53 -3.83 13.15
CA VAL A 88 -24.16 -3.31 14.46
C VAL A 88 -23.36 -2.02 14.24
N PRO A 89 -23.74 -0.89 14.86
CA PRO A 89 -22.91 0.31 14.83
C PRO A 89 -21.55 0.00 15.44
N GLU A 90 -20.52 -0.08 14.60
CA GLU A 90 -19.14 -0.18 15.06
C GLU A 90 -18.55 1.22 15.19
N ASN A 91 -18.83 1.84 16.34
CA ASN A 91 -18.42 3.20 16.65
C ASN A 91 -16.91 3.33 16.91
N ARG A 92 -16.19 2.21 16.94
CA ARG A 92 -14.74 2.13 17.13
C ARG A 92 -13.97 2.23 15.82
N ARG A 93 -14.54 2.91 14.82
CA ARG A 93 -13.90 3.15 13.53
C ARG A 93 -13.52 4.62 13.41
N CYS A 94 -12.39 4.85 12.77
CA CYS A 94 -11.86 6.17 12.47
C CYS A 94 -11.17 6.14 11.10
N TYR A 95 -10.86 7.32 10.58
CA TYR A 95 -9.99 7.48 9.42
C TYR A 95 -8.71 8.20 9.81
N VAL A 96 -7.58 7.69 9.33
CA VAL A 96 -6.26 8.29 9.51
C VAL A 96 -5.86 9.01 8.23
N LYS A 97 -5.57 10.31 8.35
CA LYS A 97 -5.16 11.16 7.23
C LYS A 97 -3.65 11.11 7.02
N VAL A 98 -3.24 10.78 5.80
CA VAL A 98 -1.83 10.69 5.39
C VAL A 98 -1.61 11.44 4.08
N ARG A 99 -0.51 12.19 3.96
CA ARG A 99 -0.04 12.81 2.72
C ARG A 99 1.41 12.39 2.44
N ALA A 100 1.76 12.34 1.16
CA ALA A 100 3.10 12.01 0.70
C ALA A 100 3.70 13.17 -0.09
N PHE A 101 5.01 13.37 0.04
CA PHE A 101 5.73 14.53 -0.48
C PHE A 101 7.01 14.11 -1.21
N ARG A 102 7.47 14.97 -2.11
CA ARG A 102 8.72 14.74 -2.84
C ARG A 102 9.97 14.97 -1.99
N SER A 103 9.91 15.85 -0.99
CA SER A 103 11.04 16.20 -0.13
C SER A 103 10.63 16.26 1.34
N GLU A 104 11.63 16.27 2.23
CA GLU A 104 11.46 16.47 3.68
C GLU A 104 11.02 17.89 4.06
N ARG A 105 10.84 18.80 3.10
CA ARG A 105 10.31 20.15 3.34
C ARG A 105 8.79 20.16 3.50
N PHE A 106 8.12 19.10 3.05
CA PHE A 106 6.66 18.91 3.15
C PHE A 106 5.84 20.10 2.63
N MET A 107 6.28 20.71 1.51
CA MET A 107 5.57 21.85 0.91
C MET A 107 4.31 21.39 0.16
N PRO A 108 3.20 22.17 0.18
CA PRO A 108 1.99 21.82 -0.55
C PRO A 108 2.21 21.55 -2.05
N SER A 109 3.10 22.32 -2.69
CA SER A 109 3.45 22.18 -4.10
C SER A 109 4.25 20.91 -4.42
N GLU A 110 4.76 20.23 -3.40
CA GLU A 110 5.59 19.03 -3.54
C GLU A 110 4.81 17.75 -3.19
N GLN A 111 3.50 17.86 -2.95
CA GLN A 111 2.67 16.69 -2.66
C GLN A 111 2.64 15.73 -3.85
N VAL A 112 2.75 14.44 -3.56
CA VAL A 112 2.82 13.37 -4.56
C VAL A 112 1.54 12.54 -4.53
N GLU A 113 0.94 12.38 -5.71
CA GLU A 113 -0.21 11.51 -5.95
C GLU A 113 0.27 10.11 -6.39
N GLY A 114 -0.61 9.10 -6.27
CA GLY A 114 -0.30 7.73 -6.71
C GLY A 114 0.52 6.91 -5.71
N VAL A 115 0.76 7.44 -4.50
CA VAL A 115 1.45 6.70 -3.43
C VAL A 115 0.45 5.74 -2.77
N VAL A 116 0.80 4.46 -2.73
CA VAL A 116 0.04 3.44 -2.01
C VAL A 116 0.38 3.55 -0.53
N VAL A 117 -0.54 4.11 0.26
CA VAL A 117 -0.45 4.11 1.71
C VAL A 117 -1.16 2.86 2.23
N SER A 118 -0.53 2.14 3.13
CA SER A 118 -1.09 0.94 3.76
C SER A 118 -1.13 1.10 5.26
N LEU A 119 -2.25 0.77 5.88
CA LEU A 119 -2.46 0.77 7.32
C LEU A 119 -2.76 -0.66 7.78
N ILE A 120 -2.00 -1.11 8.76
CA ILE A 120 -2.19 -2.39 9.45
C ILE A 120 -2.77 -2.10 10.83
N ASN A 121 -3.97 -2.61 11.08
CA ASN A 121 -4.57 -2.60 12.40
C ASN A 121 -3.92 -3.72 13.24
N MET A 122 -3.24 -3.33 14.31
CA MET A 122 -2.56 -4.26 15.21
C MET A 122 -3.57 -4.94 16.15
N GLU A 123 -3.11 -5.97 16.87
CA GLU A 123 -3.94 -6.63 17.88
C GLU A 123 -4.27 -5.64 19.00
N PRO A 124 -5.54 -5.49 19.39
CA PRO A 124 -5.93 -4.53 20.40
C PRO A 124 -5.44 -4.95 21.78
N THR A 125 -5.38 -3.98 22.68
CA THR A 125 -4.99 -4.23 24.07
C THR A 125 -5.99 -5.18 24.76
N ALA A 126 -5.50 -6.00 25.69
CA ALA A 126 -6.33 -6.95 26.45
C ALA A 126 -7.57 -6.25 27.05
N GLY A 127 -8.75 -6.84 26.86
CA GLY A 127 -10.04 -6.28 27.27
C GLY A 127 -10.80 -5.53 26.17
N PHE A 128 -10.20 -5.32 24.99
CA PHE A 128 -10.86 -4.73 23.83
C PHE A 128 -11.19 -5.77 22.77
N SER A 129 -12.26 -5.53 22.00
CA SER A 129 -12.73 -6.47 20.98
C SER A 129 -11.76 -6.52 19.80
N THR A 130 -11.40 -7.74 19.41
CA THR A 130 -10.63 -7.99 18.18
C THR A 130 -11.50 -7.77 16.96
N ASN A 131 -10.86 -7.37 15.86
CA ASN A 131 -11.51 -7.15 14.57
C ASN A 131 -12.41 -8.34 14.17
N PRO A 132 -13.72 -8.14 13.86
CA PRO A 132 -14.55 -9.20 13.32
C PRO A 132 -13.92 -9.74 12.02
N ARG A 133 -14.02 -11.07 11.79
CA ARG A 133 -13.40 -11.76 10.64
C ARG A 133 -13.76 -11.16 9.26
N ALA A 134 -14.81 -10.34 9.18
CA ALA A 134 -15.27 -9.67 7.98
C ALA A 134 -14.43 -8.44 7.57
N TRP A 135 -13.63 -7.87 8.47
CA TRP A 135 -12.80 -6.70 8.19
C TRP A 135 -11.32 -7.09 8.14
N GLY A 136 -10.62 -6.62 7.10
CA GLY A 136 -9.20 -6.86 6.95
C GLY A 136 -8.43 -6.26 8.12
N ARG A 137 -7.36 -6.93 8.57
CA ARG A 137 -6.34 -6.30 9.43
C ARG A 137 -5.48 -5.29 8.67
N PHE A 138 -5.72 -5.14 7.37
CA PHE A 138 -4.88 -4.43 6.42
C PHE A 138 -5.78 -3.72 5.41
N ASP A 139 -5.55 -2.42 5.25
CA ASP A 139 -6.21 -1.59 4.24
C ASP A 139 -5.16 -0.75 3.50
N SER A 140 -5.37 -0.54 2.20
CA SER A 140 -4.50 0.29 1.36
C SER A 140 -5.33 1.29 0.55
N VAL A 141 -4.85 2.54 0.51
CA VAL A 141 -5.46 3.64 -0.24
C VAL A 141 -4.38 4.37 -1.04
N ILE A 142 -4.70 4.73 -2.27
CA ILE A 142 -3.81 5.49 -3.14
C ILE A 142 -3.99 6.99 -2.86
N THR A 143 -2.91 7.74 -2.70
CA THR A 143 -2.99 9.19 -2.47
C THR A 143 -3.53 9.92 -3.70
N GLY A 144 -4.54 10.76 -3.48
CA GLY A 144 -5.01 11.75 -4.45
C GLY A 144 -4.47 13.16 -4.15
N PRO A 145 -5.06 14.22 -4.73
CA PRO A 145 -4.61 15.60 -4.56
C PRO A 145 -4.71 16.09 -3.10
N ASN A 146 -5.59 15.48 -2.29
CA ASN A 146 -5.72 15.78 -0.86
C ASN A 146 -5.05 14.73 0.04
N GLY A 147 -4.31 13.77 -0.49
CA GLY A 147 -3.72 12.66 0.26
C GLY A 147 -4.61 11.42 0.30
N ALA A 148 -4.45 10.60 1.35
CA ALA A 148 -5.20 9.37 1.58
C ALA A 148 -5.87 9.38 2.97
N CYS A 149 -7.03 8.73 3.06
CA CYS A 149 -7.79 8.51 4.29
C CYS A 149 -7.93 7.00 4.50
N LEU A 150 -7.26 6.48 5.53
CA LEU A 150 -7.19 5.03 5.76
C LEU A 150 -8.12 4.66 6.91
N PRO A 151 -9.00 3.66 6.74
CA PRO A 151 -9.83 3.18 7.83
C PRO A 151 -8.97 2.51 8.90
N ALA A 152 -9.27 2.78 10.17
CA ALA A 152 -8.60 2.21 11.33
C ALA A 152 -9.58 1.97 12.47
N PHE A 153 -9.23 1.08 13.39
CA PHE A 153 -9.95 0.95 14.66
C PHE A 153 -9.42 1.96 15.68
N CYS A 154 -10.32 2.53 16.47
CA CYS A 154 -10.02 3.58 17.43
C CYS A 154 -10.92 3.50 18.66
N ASP A 155 -10.48 4.12 19.75
CA ASP A 155 -11.27 4.24 20.98
C ASP A 155 -11.24 5.69 21.50
N GLU A 156 -12.34 6.11 22.11
CA GLU A 156 -12.53 7.47 22.63
C GLU A 156 -11.92 7.65 24.03
N GLN A 157 -11.97 6.61 24.86
CA GLN A 157 -11.55 6.68 26.26
C GLN A 157 -10.08 6.32 26.43
N LYS A 158 -9.64 5.26 25.76
CA LYS A 158 -8.29 4.71 25.89
C LYS A 158 -7.53 4.80 24.57
N ALA A 159 -6.62 5.76 24.49
CA ALA A 159 -5.85 6.03 23.27
C ALA A 159 -5.06 4.81 22.73
N ASP A 160 -4.50 3.99 23.62
CA ASP A 160 -3.71 2.79 23.31
C ASP A 160 -4.55 1.50 23.20
N ALA A 161 -5.89 1.60 23.19
CA ALA A 161 -6.75 0.44 22.97
C ALA A 161 -6.50 -0.21 21.61
N TYR A 162 -6.32 0.63 20.59
CA TYR A 162 -6.06 0.24 19.21
C TYR A 162 -4.82 0.97 18.69
N THR A 163 -3.94 0.21 18.03
CA THR A 163 -2.72 0.75 17.42
C THR A 163 -2.68 0.40 15.94
N ALA A 164 -2.08 1.29 15.15
CA ALA A 164 -1.96 1.13 13.72
C ALA A 164 -0.50 1.28 13.29
N PHE A 165 -0.11 0.49 12.29
CA PHE A 165 1.19 0.55 11.64
C PHE A 165 1.01 1.02 10.19
N VAL A 166 1.63 2.13 9.82
CA VAL A 166 1.40 2.81 8.54
C VAL A 166 2.68 2.82 7.71
N MET A 167 2.54 2.45 6.43
CA MET A 167 3.61 2.40 5.43
C MET A 167 3.18 3.14 4.16
N ALA A 168 4.13 3.65 3.38
CA ALA A 168 3.87 4.27 2.09
C ALA A 168 4.84 3.79 1.02
N ASN A 169 4.32 3.48 -0.17
CA ASN A 169 5.12 3.01 -1.29
C ASN A 169 4.66 3.67 -2.61
N LEU A 170 5.62 4.10 -3.44
CA LEU A 170 5.38 4.63 -4.78
C LEU A 170 6.15 3.83 -5.81
N GLY A 171 5.45 3.04 -6.64
CA GLY A 171 6.09 2.31 -7.75
C GLY A 171 7.20 1.34 -7.31
N GLY A 172 7.16 0.81 -6.09
CA GLY A 172 8.20 -0.05 -5.53
C GLY A 172 9.17 0.66 -4.59
N GLU A 173 9.22 1.99 -4.63
CA GLU A 173 9.98 2.83 -3.70
C GLU A 173 9.24 2.94 -2.36
N GLU A 174 9.87 2.52 -1.26
CA GLU A 174 9.36 2.78 0.09
C GLU A 174 9.69 4.23 0.50
N LEU A 175 8.69 4.98 0.95
CA LEU A 175 8.87 6.37 1.38
C LEU A 175 9.26 6.44 2.86
N GLU A 176 9.98 7.48 3.24
CA GLU A 176 10.37 7.73 4.62
C GLU A 176 9.30 8.46 5.42
N ALA A 177 9.05 7.96 6.63
CA ALA A 177 8.23 8.61 7.62
C ALA A 177 9.03 9.71 8.35
N VAL A 178 8.32 10.72 8.87
CA VAL A 178 8.95 11.79 9.66
C VAL A 178 9.61 11.22 10.93
N PRO A 179 10.81 11.70 11.34
CA PRO A 179 11.42 11.26 12.59
C PRO A 179 10.52 11.46 13.81
N SER A 180 10.52 10.49 14.75
CA SER A 180 9.76 10.60 16.01
C SER A 180 10.17 11.81 16.86
N SER A 181 11.40 12.29 16.68
CA SER A 181 11.93 13.47 17.39
C SER A 181 12.69 14.36 16.39
N PRO A 182 11.97 15.19 15.62
CA PRO A 182 12.60 16.05 14.61
C PRO A 182 13.45 17.11 15.31
N LYS A 183 14.74 17.21 14.95
CA LYS A 183 15.71 18.10 15.61
C LYS A 183 15.42 19.60 15.41
N LEU A 184 14.83 19.98 14.27
CA LEU A 184 14.65 21.37 13.87
C LEU A 184 13.24 21.89 14.16
N ASN A 185 12.21 21.10 13.86
CA ASN A 185 10.83 21.54 13.98
C ASN A 185 9.90 20.37 14.35
N PRO A 186 9.32 20.35 15.57
CA PRO A 186 8.42 19.26 16.00
C PRO A 186 7.13 19.19 15.17
N ASN A 187 6.74 20.28 14.49
CA ASN A 187 5.54 20.31 13.64
C ASN A 187 5.72 19.57 12.30
N LEU A 188 6.90 19.02 12.02
CA LEU A 188 7.16 18.24 10.80
C LEU A 188 6.28 17.00 10.71
N ILE A 189 5.94 16.37 11.85
CA ILE A 189 5.06 15.19 11.90
C ILE A 189 3.67 15.52 11.33
N GLY A 190 3.28 16.79 11.34
CA GLY A 190 2.00 17.28 10.81
C GLY A 190 0.84 17.12 11.79
N VAL A 191 1.14 16.87 13.06
CA VAL A 191 0.15 16.74 14.14
C VAL A 191 0.52 17.71 15.27
N PRO A 192 -0.42 18.56 15.72
CA PRO A 192 -0.15 19.48 16.82
C PRO A 192 -0.04 18.75 18.16
N GLN A 193 0.73 19.34 19.08
CA GLN A 193 0.65 19.00 20.51
C GLN A 193 -0.63 19.63 21.10
N PRO A 194 -1.28 18.98 22.09
CA PRO A 194 -0.89 17.77 22.80
C PRO A 194 -1.36 16.48 22.13
N PHE A 195 -2.10 16.56 21.02
CA PHE A 195 -2.68 15.39 20.38
C PHE A 195 -1.61 14.39 19.93
N LEU A 196 -0.49 14.86 19.40
CA LEU A 196 0.65 14.02 19.03
C LEU A 196 1.16 13.13 20.20
N ALA A 197 1.17 13.63 21.43
CA ALA A 197 1.56 12.83 22.60
C ALA A 197 0.56 11.70 22.89
N LYS A 198 -0.75 11.96 22.71
CA LYS A 198 -1.82 10.95 22.83
C LYS A 198 -1.67 9.84 21.78
N LEU A 199 -1.25 10.22 20.57
CA LEU A 199 -1.03 9.29 19.45
C LEU A 199 0.25 8.46 19.59
N ASN A 200 1.16 8.79 20.52
CA ASN A 200 2.41 8.06 20.77
C ASN A 200 3.13 7.69 19.46
N TYR A 201 3.33 8.69 18.58
CA TYR A 201 3.93 8.48 17.27
C TYR A 201 5.34 7.93 17.40
N LYS A 202 5.59 6.77 16.79
CA LYS A 202 6.91 6.14 16.74
C LYS A 202 7.22 5.73 15.32
N ARG A 203 8.20 6.38 14.69
CA ARG A 203 8.85 5.86 13.49
C ARG A 203 9.54 4.53 13.82
N THR A 204 9.68 3.66 12.83
CA THR A 204 10.30 2.35 12.97
C THR A 204 11.72 2.36 13.53
N ASP A 205 12.48 3.45 13.37
CA ASP A 205 13.82 3.61 13.93
C ASP A 205 13.85 4.25 15.33
N HIS A 206 12.68 4.42 15.98
CA HIS A 206 12.58 5.11 17.27
C HIS A 206 13.37 4.44 18.40
N GLU A 207 13.34 3.10 18.45
CA GLU A 207 14.06 2.31 19.47
C GLU A 207 15.41 1.81 18.94
N ASP A 208 15.51 1.53 17.64
CA ASP A 208 16.73 1.08 16.97
C ASP A 208 16.97 1.86 15.67
N ASN A 209 17.98 2.74 15.70
CA ASN A 209 18.39 3.58 14.58
C ASN A 209 18.77 2.80 13.29
N ARG A 210 18.96 1.47 13.37
CA ARG A 210 19.31 0.62 12.22
C ARG A 210 18.10 0.15 11.44
N LEU A 211 16.92 0.18 12.05
CA LEU A 211 15.70 -0.22 11.37
C LEU A 211 15.35 0.76 10.25
N LYS A 212 14.63 0.28 9.25
CA LYS A 212 14.15 1.12 8.14
C LYS A 212 13.40 2.32 8.70
N LYS A 213 13.45 3.45 8.00
CA LYS A 213 12.71 4.68 8.35
C LYS A 213 11.37 4.79 7.61
N THR A 214 10.91 3.69 7.03
CA THR A 214 9.86 3.67 5.99
C THR A 214 8.44 3.51 6.52
N ALA A 215 8.28 3.47 7.84
CA ALA A 215 6.97 3.26 8.48
C ALA A 215 6.93 3.92 9.85
N PHE A 216 5.72 4.04 10.39
CA PHE A 216 5.51 4.48 11.76
C PHE A 216 4.31 3.77 12.39
N SER A 217 4.32 3.68 13.72
CA SER A 217 3.21 3.22 14.54
C SER A 217 2.57 4.37 15.31
N ILE A 218 1.26 4.31 15.49
CA ILE A 218 0.48 5.25 16.29
C ILE A 218 -0.56 4.53 17.14
N ASN A 219 -0.89 5.11 18.27
CA ASN A 219 -2.14 4.91 18.99
C ASN A 219 -3.26 5.61 18.20
N VAL A 220 -4.37 4.92 17.94
CA VAL A 220 -5.48 5.48 17.18
C VAL A 220 -6.53 6.01 18.15
N ALA A 221 -6.26 7.19 18.70
CA ALA A 221 -7.18 7.86 19.62
C ALA A 221 -8.30 8.56 18.85
N LYS A 222 -9.56 8.19 19.10
CA LYS A 222 -10.72 8.87 18.51
C LYS A 222 -10.75 10.32 18.99
N PRO A 223 -10.98 11.31 18.11
CA PRO A 223 -11.04 12.72 18.51
C PRO A 223 -12.24 12.94 19.43
N GLY A 224 -12.01 13.56 20.58
CA GLY A 224 -13.07 13.88 21.53
C GLY A 224 -13.83 15.15 21.14
N SER A 225 -15.15 15.18 21.34
CA SER A 225 -15.99 16.36 21.04
C SER A 225 -15.59 17.62 21.83
N ASN A 226 -14.91 17.45 22.97
CA ASN A 226 -14.53 18.53 23.87
C ASN A 226 -13.14 19.10 23.60
N ALA A 227 -12.35 18.48 22.70
CA ALA A 227 -10.99 18.89 22.39
C ALA A 227 -10.93 19.46 20.96
N ALA A 228 -11.12 20.78 20.82
CA ALA A 228 -11.14 21.46 19.53
C ALA A 228 -9.87 21.22 18.68
N GLU A 229 -8.74 20.98 19.35
CA GLU A 229 -7.45 20.68 18.71
C GLU A 229 -7.39 19.28 18.08
N GLU A 230 -8.24 18.34 18.52
CA GLU A 230 -8.33 16.98 17.95
C GLU A 230 -9.32 16.91 16.76
N GLY A 231 -10.19 17.91 16.62
CA GLY A 231 -11.25 17.91 15.60
C GLY A 231 -10.78 18.14 14.16
N ASN A 232 -9.57 18.65 13.96
CA ASN A 232 -9.02 18.96 12.63
C ASN A 232 -7.92 17.98 12.20
N GLY A 233 -8.18 16.68 12.40
CA GLY A 233 -7.25 15.58 12.07
C GLY A 233 -6.13 15.39 13.10
N PRO A 234 -5.19 14.45 12.86
CA PRO A 234 -5.11 13.54 11.71
C PRO A 234 -6.06 12.36 11.77
N ILE A 235 -6.77 12.17 12.87
CA ILE A 235 -7.77 11.12 13.05
C ILE A 235 -9.16 11.75 12.96
N TYR A 236 -10.00 11.17 12.11
CA TYR A 236 -11.40 11.58 11.91
C TYR A 236 -12.32 10.48 12.40
N ALA A 237 -13.48 10.84 12.94
CA ALA A 237 -14.50 9.88 13.31
C ALA A 237 -15.04 9.14 12.07
N PHE A 238 -15.68 7.98 12.28
CA PHE A 238 -16.21 7.15 11.18
C PHE A 238 -17.24 7.88 10.31
N GLU A 239 -18.00 8.80 10.88
CA GLU A 239 -19.00 9.62 10.16
C GLU A 239 -18.32 10.70 9.29
N GLY A 240 -17.08 11.07 9.61
CA GLY A 240 -16.31 12.15 8.99
C GLY A 240 -15.45 11.72 7.79
N LEU A 241 -15.86 10.69 7.02
CA LEU A 241 -15.08 10.24 5.85
C LEU A 241 -14.86 11.38 4.85
N LYS A 242 -15.93 12.10 4.51
CA LYS A 242 -15.87 13.22 3.55
C LYS A 242 -14.97 14.33 4.05
N GLU A 243 -15.04 14.65 5.34
CA GLU A 243 -14.17 15.64 5.98
C GLU A 243 -12.70 15.22 5.91
N CYS A 244 -12.40 13.93 6.09
CA CYS A 244 -11.06 13.42 5.90
C CYS A 244 -10.62 13.56 4.43
N GLU A 245 -11.42 13.12 3.45
CA GLU A 245 -11.04 13.12 2.04
C GLU A 245 -10.81 14.54 1.49
N GLU A 246 -11.66 15.48 1.89
CA GLU A 246 -11.63 16.89 1.47
C GLU A 246 -10.78 17.78 2.39
N ALA A 247 -10.19 17.22 3.46
CA ALA A 247 -9.42 17.98 4.44
C ALA A 247 -8.36 18.88 3.77
N PRO A 248 -8.32 20.19 4.10
CA PRO A 248 -7.35 21.11 3.52
C PRO A 248 -5.93 20.77 3.96
N PHE A 249 -4.94 21.33 3.26
CA PHE A 249 -3.53 21.12 3.63
C PHE A 249 -3.18 21.58 5.06
N SER A 250 -3.88 22.60 5.57
CA SER A 250 -3.70 23.12 6.92
C SER A 250 -4.23 22.20 8.02
N ALA A 251 -5.07 21.21 7.68
CA ALA A 251 -5.51 20.20 8.63
C ALA A 251 -4.36 19.28 9.02
N ALA A 252 -4.40 18.73 10.23
CA ALA A 252 -3.36 17.83 10.70
C ALA A 252 -3.39 16.52 9.91
N HIS A 253 -2.22 16.03 9.53
CA HIS A 253 -2.05 14.83 8.71
C HIS A 253 -0.64 14.27 8.91
N PHE A 254 -0.52 12.94 8.88
CA PHE A 254 0.79 12.31 8.87
C PHE A 254 1.47 12.47 7.52
N ARG A 255 2.80 12.49 7.53
CA ARG A 255 3.59 12.79 6.34
C ARG A 255 4.60 11.69 6.03
N PHE A 256 4.73 11.41 4.74
CA PHE A 256 5.82 10.65 4.16
C PHE A 256 6.56 11.52 3.15
N SER A 257 7.88 11.35 3.04
CA SER A 257 8.69 11.97 2.00
C SER A 257 9.40 10.90 1.20
N ARG A 258 9.58 11.15 -0.10
CA ARG A 258 10.55 10.40 -0.89
C ARG A 258 11.95 10.68 -0.36
N VAL A 259 12.80 9.65 -0.34
CA VAL A 259 14.18 9.78 0.14
C VAL A 259 15.00 10.32 -1.02
N GLU A 260 15.72 11.42 -0.82
CA GLU A 260 16.76 11.89 -1.77
C GLU A 260 18.09 11.11 -1.62
N GLY A 261 18.03 9.93 -1.00
CA GLY A 261 19.16 9.05 -0.74
C GLY A 261 18.95 7.69 -1.40
N ASP A 262 19.89 7.30 -2.25
CA ASP A 262 19.78 6.10 -3.08
C ASP A 262 20.09 4.79 -2.34
N ARG A 263 20.30 4.79 -1.01
CA ARG A 263 20.80 3.62 -0.27
C ARG A 263 20.16 3.40 1.11
N TYR A 264 19.88 2.13 1.43
CA TYR A 264 19.54 1.67 2.77
C TYR A 264 20.50 0.55 3.19
N ASP A 265 21.19 0.74 4.31
CA ASP A 265 22.23 -0.16 4.80
C ASP A 265 21.87 -0.67 6.19
N TYR A 266 21.66 -1.98 6.33
CA TYR A 266 21.44 -2.66 7.61
C TYR A 266 22.51 -3.72 7.84
N ASN A 267 23.20 -3.67 8.97
CA ASN A 267 24.12 -4.71 9.42
C ASN A 267 23.66 -5.25 10.78
N THR A 268 23.76 -6.57 10.96
CA THR A 268 23.50 -7.19 12.27
C THR A 268 24.54 -6.72 13.29
N VAL A 269 25.81 -6.64 12.89
CA VAL A 269 26.92 -6.08 13.68
C VAL A 269 27.26 -4.70 13.13
N PRO A 270 27.12 -3.62 13.92
CA PRO A 270 27.52 -2.28 13.50
C PRO A 270 28.99 -2.21 13.22
N PHE A 271 29.31 -1.40 12.24
CA PHE A 271 30.66 -0.95 12.01
C PHE A 271 30.58 0.47 11.47
N ASN A 272 31.31 1.39 12.09
CA ASN A 272 31.42 2.74 11.60
C ASN A 272 32.60 2.81 10.63
N GLU A 273 32.31 3.05 9.35
CA GLU A 273 33.35 3.15 8.31
C GLU A 273 34.28 4.35 8.50
N ASP A 274 33.87 5.37 9.26
CA ASP A 274 34.73 6.50 9.66
C ASP A 274 35.71 6.17 10.80
N ASP A 275 35.43 5.12 11.56
CA ASP A 275 36.21 4.73 12.73
C ASP A 275 36.55 3.24 12.66
N PRO A 276 37.69 2.87 12.04
CA PRO A 276 38.16 1.49 11.98
C PRO A 276 38.30 0.82 13.36
N MET A 277 38.44 1.58 14.45
CA MET A 277 38.50 1.04 15.81
C MET A 277 37.14 0.60 16.35
N SER A 278 36.04 0.98 15.68
CA SER A 278 34.68 0.50 15.99
C SER A 278 34.46 -0.98 15.60
N TRP A 279 35.44 -1.60 14.95
CA TRP A 279 35.40 -3.00 14.57
C TRP A 279 35.30 -3.92 15.79
N THR A 280 34.51 -4.98 15.68
CA THR A 280 34.32 -5.98 16.74
C THR A 280 34.49 -7.38 16.19
N GLU A 281 35.02 -8.27 17.04
CA GLU A 281 35.20 -9.70 16.75
C GLU A 281 33.83 -10.42 16.78
N ASP A 282 33.11 -10.37 15.66
CA ASP A 282 31.83 -11.04 15.51
C ASP A 282 31.71 -11.76 14.16
N TYR A 283 31.16 -12.98 14.20
CA TYR A 283 30.94 -13.83 13.04
C TYR A 283 30.02 -13.20 11.99
N LEU A 284 29.12 -12.29 12.40
CA LEU A 284 28.16 -11.61 11.54
C LEU A 284 28.63 -10.20 11.13
N SER A 285 29.91 -9.89 11.34
CA SER A 285 30.49 -8.64 10.86
C SER A 285 30.48 -8.57 9.32
N TRP A 286 30.06 -7.41 8.80
CA TRP A 286 30.12 -7.14 7.35
C TRP A 286 31.58 -7.14 6.85
N TRP A 287 32.51 -6.72 7.72
CA TRP A 287 33.94 -6.66 7.47
C TRP A 287 34.63 -7.66 8.40
N PRO A 288 34.90 -8.89 7.95
CA PRO A 288 35.33 -9.97 8.84
C PRO A 288 36.76 -9.81 9.34
N LYS A 289 37.59 -9.00 8.67
CA LYS A 289 38.98 -8.78 9.05
C LYS A 289 39.25 -7.31 9.31
N PRO A 290 39.93 -6.97 10.42
CA PRO A 290 40.45 -5.64 10.60
C PRO A 290 41.57 -5.42 9.57
N MET A 291 41.64 -4.23 8.97
CA MET A 291 42.68 -3.80 8.00
C MET A 291 42.65 -4.48 6.61
N GLU A 292 41.70 -5.36 6.32
CA GLU A 292 41.50 -5.96 4.99
C GLU A 292 40.01 -5.86 4.60
N TYR A 293 39.60 -4.70 4.09
CA TYR A 293 38.21 -4.41 3.75
C TYR A 293 37.94 -4.75 2.29
N ARG A 294 37.24 -5.86 2.07
CA ARG A 294 36.84 -6.35 0.74
C ARG A 294 35.41 -5.93 0.41
N ALA A 295 35.24 -5.00 -0.52
CA ALA A 295 33.94 -4.53 -1.02
C ALA A 295 33.53 -5.29 -2.28
N CYS A 296 32.26 -5.71 -2.37
CA CYS A 296 31.72 -6.42 -3.52
C CYS A 296 30.43 -5.77 -4.03
N TYR A 297 30.37 -5.55 -5.33
CA TYR A 297 29.18 -5.04 -6.03
C TYR A 297 28.78 -5.97 -7.16
N ILE A 298 27.48 -6.10 -7.39
CA ILE A 298 26.94 -6.77 -8.57
C ILE A 298 26.16 -5.75 -9.41
N LYS A 299 26.42 -5.72 -10.73
CA LYS A 299 25.64 -4.88 -11.65
C LYS A 299 24.37 -5.59 -12.09
N VAL A 300 23.24 -4.94 -11.89
CA VAL A 300 21.91 -5.41 -12.28
C VAL A 300 21.29 -4.40 -13.24
N LYS A 301 20.83 -4.89 -14.40
CA LYS A 301 20.04 -4.12 -15.37
C LYS A 301 18.56 -4.38 -15.15
N LEU A 302 17.76 -3.32 -15.18
CA LEU A 302 16.31 -3.36 -15.06
C LEU A 302 15.69 -2.78 -16.34
N ASN A 303 14.83 -3.55 -16.98
CA ASN A 303 13.96 -3.08 -18.05
C ASN A 303 12.66 -2.60 -17.40
N SER A 304 12.56 -1.30 -17.13
CA SER A 304 11.49 -0.66 -16.36
C SER A 304 11.31 0.80 -16.80
N PRO A 305 10.09 1.34 -16.89
CA PRO A 305 9.84 2.76 -17.17
C PRO A 305 10.20 3.67 -15.98
N HIS A 306 10.33 3.11 -14.78
CA HIS A 306 10.61 3.82 -13.54
C HIS A 306 11.84 3.25 -12.84
N GLU A 307 12.54 4.10 -12.10
CA GLU A 307 13.66 3.70 -11.23
C GLU A 307 13.13 2.87 -10.07
N LEU A 308 13.79 1.75 -9.78
CA LEU A 308 13.39 0.80 -8.74
C LEU A 308 14.52 0.57 -7.76
N ASN A 309 14.17 0.27 -6.51
CA ASN A 309 15.13 -0.18 -5.52
C ASN A 309 15.44 -1.67 -5.74
N VAL A 310 16.70 -2.06 -5.58
CA VAL A 310 17.13 -3.46 -5.58
C VAL A 310 17.79 -3.78 -4.25
N ARG A 311 17.30 -4.82 -3.59
CA ARG A 311 17.80 -5.30 -2.30
C ARG A 311 18.79 -6.44 -2.48
N SER A 312 19.93 -6.39 -1.81
CA SER A 312 20.73 -7.57 -1.48
C SER A 312 20.39 -8.04 -0.06
N ARG A 313 20.14 -9.34 0.08
CA ARG A 313 20.00 -10.02 1.37
C ARG A 313 21.16 -11.00 1.53
N ASN A 314 21.93 -10.85 2.59
CA ASN A 314 23.23 -11.50 2.76
C ASN A 314 23.21 -12.40 4.00
N MET A 315 23.41 -13.69 3.81
CA MET A 315 23.38 -14.70 4.87
C MET A 315 24.65 -15.54 4.85
N GLY A 316 25.04 -16.10 5.99
CA GLY A 316 26.13 -17.08 6.02
C GLY A 316 25.74 -18.35 5.28
N GLY A 317 26.68 -18.89 4.50
CA GLY A 317 26.39 -19.97 3.57
C GLY A 317 27.12 -21.27 3.87
N THR A 318 28.42 -21.24 4.17
CA THR A 318 29.21 -22.47 4.35
C THR A 318 29.89 -22.58 5.71
N HIS A 319 30.05 -21.48 6.45
CA HIS A 319 30.70 -21.52 7.75
C HIS A 319 29.74 -22.01 8.86
N PRO A 320 30.11 -23.01 9.69
CA PRO A 320 29.20 -23.59 10.69
C PRO A 320 28.57 -22.57 11.65
N ARG A 321 29.29 -21.47 11.94
CA ARG A 321 28.84 -20.41 12.85
C ARG A 321 27.88 -19.40 12.23
N THR A 322 27.85 -19.28 10.90
CA THR A 322 27.07 -18.24 10.20
C THR A 322 25.99 -18.80 9.28
N VAL A 323 26.01 -20.11 8.97
CA VAL A 323 25.02 -20.76 8.10
C VAL A 323 23.60 -20.40 8.54
N GLY A 324 22.84 -19.80 7.63
CA GLY A 324 21.44 -19.41 7.87
C GLY A 324 21.26 -18.14 8.69
N GLN A 325 22.33 -17.50 9.17
CA GLN A 325 22.28 -16.24 9.90
C GLN A 325 22.44 -15.05 8.96
N LEU A 326 21.82 -13.92 9.30
CA LEU A 326 21.83 -12.71 8.48
C LEU A 326 23.04 -11.84 8.82
N TYR A 327 23.85 -11.49 7.81
CA TYR A 327 24.89 -10.46 7.92
C TYR A 327 24.28 -9.06 7.84
N GLY A 328 23.39 -8.86 6.88
CA GLY A 328 22.82 -7.55 6.61
C GLY A 328 22.02 -7.46 5.31
N LEU A 329 21.40 -6.30 5.12
CA LEU A 329 20.64 -5.91 3.92
C LEU A 329 21.25 -4.65 3.31
N ARG A 330 21.21 -4.56 1.98
CA ARG A 330 21.57 -3.34 1.23
C ARG A 330 20.51 -3.08 0.19
N ASP A 331 19.83 -1.95 0.25
CA ASP A 331 18.96 -1.50 -0.85
C ASP A 331 19.70 -0.41 -1.61
N THR A 332 19.64 -0.44 -2.94
CA THR A 332 20.16 0.65 -3.78
C THR A 332 19.16 0.98 -4.89
N ARG A 333 18.94 2.27 -5.11
CA ARG A 333 18.07 2.78 -6.18
C ARG A 333 18.76 2.66 -7.54
N SER A 334 18.03 2.22 -8.56
CA SER A 334 18.55 2.17 -9.93
C SER A 334 18.65 3.54 -10.55
N ILE A 335 19.70 3.76 -11.34
CA ILE A 335 19.92 4.97 -12.11
C ILE A 335 19.37 4.76 -13.51
N ARG A 336 18.45 5.63 -13.95
CA ARG A 336 17.91 5.56 -15.32
C ARG A 336 18.99 5.87 -16.35
N ASP A 337 18.95 5.13 -17.46
CA ASP A 337 19.80 5.41 -18.62
C ASP A 337 19.36 6.73 -19.29
N MET A 338 20.34 7.52 -19.74
CA MET A 338 20.08 8.82 -20.34
C MET A 338 19.57 8.71 -21.78
N ASP A 339 19.99 7.68 -22.50
CA ASP A 339 19.64 7.43 -23.90
C ASP A 339 18.40 6.53 -24.03
N HIS A 340 18.18 5.65 -23.04
CA HIS A 340 17.06 4.70 -23.01
C HIS A 340 16.13 4.91 -21.81
N SER A 341 14.98 5.55 -22.04
CA SER A 341 14.01 5.88 -20.98
C SER A 341 13.37 4.66 -20.28
N THR A 342 13.44 3.48 -20.87
CA THR A 342 12.87 2.22 -20.34
C THR A 342 13.92 1.30 -19.71
N VAL A 343 15.14 1.78 -19.52
CA VAL A 343 16.25 1.01 -18.95
C VAL A 343 16.81 1.77 -17.75
N SER A 344 17.06 1.05 -16.67
CA SER A 344 17.86 1.52 -15.55
C SER A 344 18.87 0.46 -15.15
N ALA A 345 19.91 0.87 -14.43
CA ALA A 345 20.92 -0.05 -13.91
C ALA A 345 21.30 0.32 -12.48
N VAL A 346 21.74 -0.67 -11.72
CA VAL A 346 22.13 -0.49 -10.33
C VAL A 346 23.35 -1.35 -9.99
N CYS A 347 24.24 -0.79 -9.19
CA CYS A 347 25.35 -1.50 -8.57
C CYS A 347 25.01 -1.75 -7.11
N VAL A 348 24.62 -2.98 -6.79
CA VAL A 348 24.15 -3.36 -5.46
C VAL A 348 25.31 -3.91 -4.64
N GLU A 349 25.55 -3.33 -3.46
CA GLU A 349 26.55 -3.85 -2.53
C GLU A 349 26.06 -5.18 -1.94
N PHE A 350 26.96 -6.16 -1.83
CA PHE A 350 26.70 -7.41 -1.13
C PHE A 350 27.92 -7.85 -0.31
N LYS A 351 27.69 -8.71 0.68
CA LYS A 351 28.76 -9.20 1.56
C LYS A 351 29.65 -10.18 0.79
N CYS A 352 30.91 -9.83 0.62
CA CYS A 352 31.90 -10.70 -0.01
C CYS A 352 32.07 -12.02 0.76
N SER A 353 32.30 -13.10 0.01
CA SER A 353 32.82 -14.36 0.56
C SER A 353 34.29 -14.21 0.97
N GLY A 354 34.72 -14.96 1.97
CA GLY A 354 36.11 -14.92 2.44
C GLY A 354 36.30 -15.59 3.79
N MET A 355 37.51 -15.52 4.32
CA MET A 355 37.81 -15.95 5.69
C MET A 355 37.11 -15.04 6.68
N LEU A 356 36.54 -15.62 7.74
CA LEU A 356 36.04 -14.87 8.89
C LEU A 356 37.20 -14.49 9.82
N TYR A 357 36.91 -13.79 10.91
CA TYR A 357 37.92 -13.29 11.85
C TYR A 357 38.70 -14.44 12.52
N ASP A 358 38.07 -15.61 12.69
CA ASP A 358 38.67 -16.82 13.26
C ASP A 358 39.70 -17.49 12.35
N GLN A 359 39.70 -17.13 11.06
CA GLN A 359 40.54 -17.72 10.00
C GLN A 359 40.48 -19.25 9.93
N GLU A 360 39.42 -19.89 10.44
CA GLU A 360 39.32 -21.36 10.42
C GLU A 360 38.91 -21.87 9.03
N ARG A 361 37.91 -21.22 8.44
CA ARG A 361 37.35 -21.62 7.15
C ARG A 361 36.78 -20.44 6.38
N VAL A 362 36.77 -20.57 5.05
CA VAL A 362 36.07 -19.64 4.18
C VAL A 362 34.56 -19.75 4.37
N ASP A 363 33.90 -18.63 4.65
CA ASP A 363 32.46 -18.51 4.47
C ASP A 363 32.14 -18.04 3.05
N ARG A 364 31.40 -18.88 2.31
CA ARG A 364 30.79 -18.47 1.04
C ARG A 364 29.44 -17.87 1.35
N THR A 365 29.36 -16.54 1.32
CA THR A 365 28.13 -15.82 1.65
C THR A 365 27.01 -16.20 0.68
N LEU A 366 25.84 -16.55 1.21
CA LEU A 366 24.62 -16.69 0.43
C LEU A 366 23.99 -15.32 0.20
N VAL A 367 23.96 -14.89 -1.06
CA VAL A 367 23.46 -13.59 -1.49
C VAL A 367 22.20 -13.79 -2.30
N LYS A 368 21.16 -13.03 -1.96
CA LYS A 368 19.90 -12.96 -2.72
C LYS A 368 19.68 -11.52 -3.21
N ILE A 369 19.46 -11.36 -4.51
CA ILE A 369 19.19 -10.09 -5.18
C ILE A 369 17.70 -10.01 -5.51
N ILE A 370 17.02 -8.97 -5.01
CA ILE A 370 15.56 -8.82 -5.04
C ILE A 370 15.18 -7.40 -5.50
N PRO A 371 14.79 -7.21 -6.76
CA PRO A 371 14.16 -5.97 -7.20
C PRO A 371 12.85 -5.71 -6.42
N GLN A 372 12.67 -4.50 -5.89
CA GLN A 372 11.50 -4.09 -5.11
C GLN A 372 10.33 -3.69 -6.04
N GLY A 373 9.96 -4.57 -6.96
CA GLY A 373 8.88 -4.35 -7.93
C GLY A 373 8.33 -5.66 -8.47
N SER A 374 7.33 -5.60 -9.34
CA SER A 374 6.82 -6.80 -10.03
C SER A 374 7.76 -7.17 -11.18
N CYS A 375 8.93 -7.71 -10.82
CA CYS A 375 10.02 -8.00 -11.73
C CYS A 375 10.20 -9.50 -11.93
N LYS A 376 10.60 -9.90 -13.15
CA LYS A 376 11.01 -11.27 -13.46
C LYS A 376 12.40 -11.26 -14.07
N ARG A 377 13.24 -12.19 -13.64
CA ARG A 377 14.58 -12.39 -14.17
C ARG A 377 14.48 -12.84 -15.62
N GLU A 378 15.10 -12.06 -16.48
CA GLU A 378 15.13 -12.28 -17.92
C GLU A 378 16.40 -13.02 -18.32
N GLN A 379 17.55 -12.55 -17.83
CA GLN A 379 18.85 -13.08 -18.21
C GLN A 379 19.83 -13.09 -17.03
N VAL A 380 20.69 -14.11 -17.02
CA VAL A 380 21.89 -14.20 -16.17
C VAL A 380 23.09 -14.24 -17.10
N ASN A 381 24.17 -13.54 -16.75
CA ASN A 381 25.42 -13.60 -17.49
C ASN A 381 25.92 -15.06 -17.59
N THR A 382 26.29 -15.51 -18.79
CA THR A 382 26.67 -16.91 -19.04
C THR A 382 27.92 -17.31 -18.27
N MET A 383 28.90 -16.41 -18.16
CA MET A 383 30.12 -16.66 -17.37
C MET A 383 29.81 -16.76 -15.88
N LEU A 384 28.84 -15.98 -15.36
CA LEU A 384 28.38 -16.12 -13.96
C LEU A 384 27.76 -17.49 -13.75
N GLN A 385 26.90 -17.91 -14.67
CA GLN A 385 26.20 -19.19 -14.58
C GLN A 385 27.19 -20.37 -14.64
N GLU A 386 28.15 -20.34 -15.56
CA GLU A 386 29.21 -21.35 -15.66
C GLU A 386 30.08 -21.40 -14.40
N TYR A 387 30.47 -20.24 -13.88
CA TYR A 387 31.22 -20.17 -12.62
C TYR A 387 30.45 -20.85 -11.48
N LEU A 388 29.17 -20.50 -11.31
CA LEU A 388 28.35 -21.04 -10.22
C LEU A 388 28.17 -22.55 -10.34
N VAL A 389 27.92 -23.08 -11.55
CA VAL A 389 27.79 -24.52 -11.81
C VAL A 389 29.07 -25.28 -11.46
N ASN A 390 30.24 -24.71 -11.76
CA ASN A 390 31.53 -25.33 -11.50
C ASN A 390 31.97 -25.23 -10.02
N HIS A 391 31.36 -24.36 -9.21
CA HIS A 391 31.76 -24.11 -7.82
C HIS A 391 30.65 -24.48 -6.83
N LEU A 392 30.46 -25.79 -6.61
CA LEU A 392 29.51 -26.36 -5.63
C LEU A 392 29.80 -25.90 -4.18
N PRO A 393 28.77 -25.81 -3.30
CA PRO A 393 27.37 -26.13 -3.54
C PRO A 393 26.60 -25.04 -4.31
N LEU A 394 25.53 -25.44 -4.99
CA LEU A 394 24.66 -24.50 -5.71
C LEU A 394 23.61 -23.90 -4.77
N ALA A 395 23.36 -22.61 -4.93
CA ALA A 395 22.20 -21.98 -4.31
C ALA A 395 20.95 -22.35 -5.11
N VAL A 396 19.86 -22.68 -4.39
CA VAL A 396 18.57 -22.96 -5.02
C VAL A 396 18.02 -21.68 -5.64
N ASN A 397 17.61 -21.74 -6.90
CA ASN A 397 17.22 -20.56 -7.68
C ASN A 397 15.93 -20.79 -8.47
N ASN A 398 14.90 -21.25 -7.76
CA ASN A 398 13.61 -21.65 -8.32
C ASN A 398 12.68 -20.46 -8.60
N ASP A 399 12.88 -19.33 -7.92
CA ASP A 399 12.06 -18.13 -8.08
C ASP A 399 12.65 -17.23 -9.19
N THR A 400 11.78 -16.76 -10.08
CA THR A 400 12.14 -15.80 -11.14
C THR A 400 12.13 -14.36 -10.65
N ASN A 401 11.50 -14.05 -9.52
CA ASN A 401 11.39 -12.68 -9.02
C ASN A 401 12.66 -12.21 -8.29
N GLU A 402 13.61 -13.11 -8.09
CA GLU A 402 14.85 -12.90 -7.35
C GLU A 402 15.98 -13.74 -7.97
N PHE A 403 17.21 -13.52 -7.52
CA PHE A 403 18.36 -14.34 -7.89
C PHE A 403 19.18 -14.66 -6.65
N THR A 404 19.43 -15.95 -6.43
CA THR A 404 20.23 -16.41 -5.28
C THR A 404 21.54 -17.05 -5.77
N MET A 405 22.66 -16.69 -5.15
CA MET A 405 23.98 -17.25 -5.42
C MET A 405 24.83 -17.35 -4.15
N LEU A 406 25.84 -18.22 -4.17
CA LEU A 406 26.97 -18.08 -3.25
C LEU A 406 27.97 -17.12 -3.87
N ALA A 407 28.34 -16.07 -3.12
CA ALA A 407 29.24 -15.04 -3.59
C ALA A 407 30.59 -15.65 -4.06
N PRO A 408 31.06 -15.29 -5.27
CA PRO A 408 32.34 -15.75 -5.79
C PRO A 408 33.53 -15.38 -4.90
N LEU A 409 34.58 -16.21 -4.92
CA LEU A 409 35.80 -15.98 -4.15
C LEU A 409 36.92 -15.33 -4.97
N ASP A 410 36.90 -15.52 -6.28
CA ASP A 410 37.93 -15.09 -7.20
C ASP A 410 37.86 -13.57 -7.50
N PRO A 411 39.01 -12.96 -7.82
CA PRO A 411 39.09 -11.53 -8.13
C PRO A 411 38.65 -11.19 -9.57
N LEU A 412 38.42 -12.20 -10.43
CA LEU A 412 38.07 -12.01 -11.85
C LEU A 412 36.58 -11.75 -12.09
N GLY A 413 35.85 -11.32 -11.06
CA GLY A 413 34.41 -11.22 -11.13
C GLY A 413 33.85 -10.21 -12.12
N HIS A 414 34.66 -9.25 -12.57
CA HIS A 414 34.24 -8.23 -13.51
C HIS A 414 33.75 -8.82 -14.84
N ASN A 415 34.32 -9.95 -15.26
CA ASN A 415 33.93 -10.65 -16.50
C ASN A 415 32.48 -11.15 -16.47
N TYR A 416 31.94 -11.36 -15.27
CA TYR A 416 30.57 -11.80 -15.05
C TYR A 416 29.74 -10.80 -14.24
N GLY A 417 30.16 -9.52 -14.22
CA GLY A 417 29.43 -8.39 -13.66
C GLY A 417 29.47 -8.24 -12.14
N ILE A 418 30.49 -8.81 -11.48
CA ILE A 418 30.75 -8.69 -10.05
C ILE A 418 32.09 -7.97 -9.82
N TYR A 419 32.05 -6.83 -9.14
CA TYR A 419 33.22 -5.97 -8.95
C TYR A 419 33.69 -6.05 -7.52
N THR A 420 34.91 -6.54 -7.34
CA THR A 420 35.52 -6.72 -6.03
C THR A 420 36.76 -5.86 -5.91
N VAL A 421 36.91 -5.17 -4.77
CA VAL A 421 38.14 -4.44 -4.40
C VAL A 421 38.43 -4.73 -2.94
N THR A 422 39.72 -4.88 -2.62
CA THR A 422 40.19 -5.00 -1.23
C THR A 422 41.13 -3.85 -0.95
N ASP A 423 40.93 -3.14 0.16
CA ASP A 423 41.77 -2.03 0.60
C ASP A 423 41.91 -2.03 2.13
N GLN A 424 42.82 -1.22 2.65
CA GLN A 424 42.97 -0.97 4.09
C GLN A 424 41.96 0.05 4.61
N ASP A 425 41.38 0.86 3.73
CA ASP A 425 40.28 1.78 4.06
C ASP A 425 38.94 1.28 3.47
N PRO A 426 37.88 1.04 4.29
CA PRO A 426 36.59 0.57 3.80
C PRO A 426 35.95 1.52 2.78
N ARG A 427 36.13 2.84 2.92
CA ARG A 427 35.56 3.82 1.99
C ARG A 427 36.22 3.74 0.63
N THR A 428 37.54 3.78 0.59
CA THR A 428 38.31 3.64 -0.64
C THR A 428 37.97 2.32 -1.36
N ALA A 429 37.87 1.20 -0.64
CA ALA A 429 37.45 -0.08 -1.22
C ALA A 429 36.06 0.03 -1.88
N LYS A 430 35.07 0.62 -1.20
CA LYS A 430 33.72 0.79 -1.73
C LYS A 430 33.69 1.71 -2.94
N GLU A 431 34.36 2.86 -2.89
CA GLU A 431 34.34 3.86 -3.96
C GLU A 431 34.96 3.30 -5.25
N ILE A 432 36.10 2.61 -5.15
CA ILE A 432 36.76 2.01 -6.32
C ILE A 432 35.90 0.88 -6.88
N ALA A 433 35.35 -0.01 -6.03
CA ALA A 433 34.51 -1.11 -6.48
C ALA A 433 33.22 -0.60 -7.15
N LEU A 434 32.61 0.45 -6.59
CA LEU A 434 31.44 1.10 -7.16
C LEU A 434 31.77 1.77 -8.50
N GLY A 435 32.89 2.48 -8.59
CA GLY A 435 33.34 3.12 -9.82
C GLY A 435 33.63 2.14 -10.95
N ARG A 436 34.26 0.99 -10.63
CA ARG A 436 34.46 -0.13 -11.56
C ARG A 436 33.14 -0.73 -12.00
N CYS A 437 32.21 -0.90 -11.06
CA CYS A 437 30.87 -1.35 -11.37
C CYS A 437 30.16 -0.38 -12.32
N PHE A 438 30.21 0.93 -12.08
CA PHE A 438 29.60 1.93 -12.96
C PHE A 438 30.18 1.88 -14.38
N ASP A 439 31.49 1.70 -14.51
CA ASP A 439 32.17 1.58 -15.79
C ASP A 439 31.87 0.26 -16.52
N GLY A 440 31.67 -0.83 -15.77
CA GLY A 440 31.50 -2.16 -16.34
C GLY A 440 32.81 -2.93 -16.52
N THR A 441 33.96 -2.37 -16.14
CA THR A 441 35.29 -2.97 -16.32
C THR A 441 36.11 -2.93 -15.03
N SER A 442 37.16 -3.75 -14.93
CA SER A 442 38.09 -3.72 -13.80
C SER A 442 39.21 -2.68 -13.94
N ASP A 443 39.48 -2.24 -15.18
CA ASP A 443 40.59 -1.33 -15.49
C ASP A 443 40.16 0.14 -15.47
N GLY A 444 38.86 0.42 -15.60
CA GLY A 444 38.28 1.76 -15.57
C GLY A 444 37.49 2.05 -14.29
N THR A 445 37.33 3.34 -13.98
CA THR A 445 36.36 3.83 -13.00
C THR A 445 35.50 4.90 -13.63
N SER A 446 34.20 4.88 -13.36
CA SER A 446 33.24 5.87 -13.88
C SER A 446 32.37 6.40 -12.74
N ARG A 447 31.98 7.67 -12.85
CA ARG A 447 30.94 8.28 -12.00
C ARG A 447 29.56 8.26 -12.67
N VAL A 448 29.50 7.90 -13.95
CA VAL A 448 28.27 7.77 -14.72
C VAL A 448 28.01 6.28 -14.98
N MET A 449 26.78 5.84 -14.69
CA MET A 449 26.38 4.45 -14.89
C MET A 449 26.33 4.09 -16.38
N LYS A 450 27.19 3.16 -16.82
CA LYS A 450 27.08 2.52 -18.13
C LYS A 450 26.16 1.31 -18.00
N SER A 451 24.90 1.46 -18.39
CA SER A 451 23.82 0.50 -18.09
C SER A 451 23.98 -0.88 -18.76
N ASN A 452 24.65 -0.93 -19.92
CA ASN A 452 24.77 -2.13 -20.75
C ASN A 452 26.10 -2.86 -20.60
N GLU A 453 27.10 -2.25 -19.97
CA GLU A 453 28.45 -2.80 -19.85
C GLU A 453 28.61 -3.60 -18.54
N GLY A 454 29.13 -4.83 -18.64
CA GLY A 454 29.48 -5.64 -17.48
C GLY A 454 28.29 -6.03 -16.59
N VAL A 455 27.14 -6.31 -17.20
CA VAL A 455 25.90 -6.69 -16.48
C VAL A 455 25.96 -8.15 -16.04
N ALA A 456 25.65 -8.41 -14.76
CA ALA A 456 25.54 -9.77 -14.22
C ALA A 456 24.12 -10.34 -14.39
N LEU A 457 23.10 -9.52 -14.12
CA LEU A 457 21.69 -9.93 -14.07
C LEU A 457 20.83 -8.91 -14.82
N THR A 458 19.82 -9.40 -15.55
CA THR A 458 18.78 -8.55 -16.16
C THR A 458 17.41 -8.98 -15.66
N PHE A 459 16.62 -8.01 -15.20
CA PHE A 459 15.22 -8.20 -14.82
C PHE A 459 14.31 -7.34 -15.70
N THR A 460 13.16 -7.88 -16.08
CA THR A 460 12.06 -7.12 -16.69
C THR A 460 11.01 -6.83 -15.63
N CYS A 461 10.66 -5.56 -15.45
CA CYS A 461 9.68 -5.13 -14.44
C CYS A 461 8.44 -4.57 -15.13
N GLY A 462 7.26 -5.08 -14.75
CA GLY A 462 5.99 -4.58 -15.25
C GLY A 462 5.50 -3.37 -14.45
N ASP A 463 4.85 -2.43 -15.12
CA ASP A 463 4.06 -1.41 -14.44
C ASP A 463 2.87 -2.06 -13.73
N ARG A 464 2.71 -1.79 -12.44
CA ARG A 464 1.37 -1.79 -11.87
C ARG A 464 0.74 -0.48 -12.29
N GLU A 465 -0.12 -0.51 -13.30
CA GLU A 465 -1.00 0.63 -13.57
C GLU A 465 -1.73 1.01 -12.27
N VAL A 466 -1.38 2.17 -11.74
CA VAL A 466 -1.92 2.77 -10.50
C VAL A 466 -3.42 3.07 -10.62
N THR A 467 -3.99 2.89 -11.82
CA THR A 467 -5.43 3.04 -12.10
C THR A 467 -6.29 1.88 -11.63
N ARG A 468 -5.72 0.73 -11.24
CA ARG A 468 -6.51 -0.30 -10.54
C ARG A 468 -6.75 0.11 -9.09
N GLN A 469 -7.83 0.86 -8.91
CA GLN A 469 -8.56 0.97 -7.65
C GLN A 469 -8.55 -0.39 -6.94
N SER A 470 -8.19 -0.40 -5.66
CA SER A 470 -8.24 -1.59 -4.81
C SER A 470 -9.55 -2.34 -5.04
N VAL A 471 -9.54 -3.67 -5.07
CA VAL A 471 -10.77 -4.49 -5.20
C VAL A 471 -11.81 -4.09 -4.14
N PHE A 472 -11.35 -3.62 -2.97
CA PHE A 472 -12.23 -3.06 -1.93
C PHE A 472 -12.83 -1.69 -2.29
N GLN A 473 -12.06 -0.80 -2.94
CA GLN A 473 -12.61 0.43 -3.52
C GLN A 473 -13.56 0.14 -4.67
N THR A 474 -13.32 -0.91 -5.47
CA THR A 474 -14.25 -1.32 -6.53
C THR A 474 -15.58 -1.83 -5.95
N VAL A 475 -15.57 -2.50 -4.78
CA VAL A 475 -16.82 -2.93 -4.11
C VAL A 475 -17.57 -1.74 -3.52
N GLN A 476 -16.88 -0.76 -2.90
CA GLN A 476 -17.50 0.48 -2.43
C GLN A 476 -18.03 1.35 -3.57
N SER A 477 -17.26 1.52 -4.65
CA SER A 477 -17.67 2.31 -5.81
C SER A 477 -18.70 1.60 -6.71
N ALA A 478 -18.71 0.26 -6.76
CA ALA A 478 -19.78 -0.50 -7.43
C ALA A 478 -21.11 -0.38 -6.69
N GLN A 479 -21.10 -0.26 -5.35
CA GLN A 479 -22.31 0.09 -4.59
C GLN A 479 -22.79 1.51 -4.94
N ALA A 480 -21.88 2.49 -5.08
CA ALA A 480 -22.22 3.85 -5.49
C ALA A 480 -22.68 3.98 -6.96
N GLN A 481 -22.13 3.19 -7.89
CA GLN A 481 -22.48 3.23 -9.32
C GLN A 481 -23.74 2.40 -9.67
N SER A 482 -24.10 1.42 -8.83
CA SER A 482 -25.37 0.69 -9.02
C SER A 482 -26.61 1.54 -8.75
N GLY A 483 -26.46 2.69 -8.08
CA GLY A 483 -27.53 3.66 -7.83
C GLY A 483 -27.77 4.69 -8.93
N SER A 484 -26.89 4.81 -9.94
CA SER A 484 -26.96 5.90 -10.94
C SER A 484 -27.43 5.50 -12.34
N SER A 485 -27.82 4.23 -12.56
CA SER A 485 -28.25 3.73 -13.88
C SER A 485 -29.76 3.59 -14.07
N VAL A 486 -30.58 4.01 -13.10
CA VAL A 486 -32.03 4.06 -13.25
C VAL A 486 -32.52 5.45 -12.86
N VAL A 487 -33.24 6.10 -13.76
CA VAL A 487 -33.86 7.43 -13.67
C VAL A 487 -33.04 8.59 -14.26
N ARG A 488 -33.14 8.74 -15.60
CA ARG A 488 -33.67 9.98 -16.18
C ARG A 488 -34.17 9.74 -17.61
N GLY A 489 -35.49 9.74 -17.79
CA GLY A 489 -36.08 9.42 -19.10
C GLY A 489 -37.52 9.78 -19.43
N GLU A 490 -38.36 10.32 -18.53
CA GLU A 490 -39.67 10.92 -18.88
C GLU A 490 -39.83 12.15 -17.97
N SER A 491 -40.10 13.40 -18.39
CA SER A 491 -41.01 13.89 -19.41
C SER A 491 -40.65 15.34 -19.73
N ARG A 492 -40.65 15.76 -21.00
CA ARG A 492 -40.89 17.18 -21.37
C ARG A 492 -41.57 17.26 -22.74
N GLN A 493 -42.91 17.29 -22.72
CA GLN A 493 -43.68 17.99 -23.75
C GLN A 493 -43.58 19.50 -23.49
N GLY A 494 -43.25 20.26 -24.54
CA GLY A 494 -43.14 21.71 -24.46
C GLY A 494 -42.64 22.32 -25.77
N SER A 495 -43.53 22.37 -26.76
CA SER A 495 -43.59 23.34 -27.86
C SER A 495 -42.31 24.11 -28.25
N ARG A 496 -41.79 23.88 -29.47
CA ARG A 496 -41.47 24.93 -30.47
C ARG A 496 -40.82 24.36 -31.75
N ARG A 497 -41.67 24.23 -32.77
CA ARG A 497 -41.50 24.73 -34.14
C ARG A 497 -40.23 25.58 -34.38
N ARG A 498 -39.24 25.08 -35.15
CA ARG A 498 -38.59 25.79 -36.27
C ARG A 498 -37.56 24.92 -37.01
N GLN A 499 -37.55 25.13 -38.32
CA GLN A 499 -36.87 24.41 -39.39
C GLN A 499 -35.37 24.73 -39.52
N ARG A 500 -34.72 23.86 -40.33
CA ARG A 500 -33.51 24.06 -41.17
C ARG A 500 -32.17 24.09 -40.43
N GLY A 501 -31.17 23.30 -40.82
CA GLY A 501 -31.07 22.37 -41.94
C GLY A 501 -29.69 21.72 -41.96
N SER A 502 -29.58 20.51 -42.51
CA SER A 502 -28.31 19.91 -42.85
C SER A 502 -28.41 19.25 -44.22
N ASN A 503 -27.57 19.78 -45.10
CA ASN A 503 -26.99 19.25 -46.33
C ASN A 503 -27.49 17.89 -46.84
N ALA A 504 -28.09 17.94 -48.02
CA ALA A 504 -28.08 16.86 -49.01
C ALA A 504 -26.66 16.74 -49.62
N PRO A 505 -26.31 15.65 -50.36
CA PRO A 505 -26.90 15.43 -51.67
C PRO A 505 -27.19 13.97 -52.09
N ARG A 506 -28.30 13.86 -52.85
CA ARG A 506 -28.51 13.14 -54.13
C ARG A 506 -28.00 11.70 -54.33
N ASN A 507 -28.99 10.81 -54.57
CA ASN A 507 -29.30 10.05 -55.82
C ASN A 507 -29.89 8.68 -55.40
N SER A 508 -30.91 8.07 -56.03
CA SER A 508 -31.53 8.25 -57.34
C SER A 508 -32.90 7.55 -57.42
N ARG A 509 -33.84 8.21 -58.12
CA ARG A 509 -34.88 7.73 -59.06
C ARG A 509 -35.44 6.29 -58.96
N ARG A 510 -36.77 6.18 -58.78
CA ARG A 510 -37.83 5.90 -59.79
C ARG A 510 -39.18 5.67 -59.06
N ARG A 511 -40.19 6.55 -59.19
CA ARG A 511 -41.37 6.49 -60.11
C ARG A 511 -42.12 5.15 -59.95
N SER A 512 -43.39 5.11 -59.50
CA SER A 512 -44.55 5.55 -60.28
C SER A 512 -45.87 5.37 -59.51
N THR A 513 -46.77 6.37 -59.64
CA THR A 513 -48.26 6.33 -59.74
C THR A 513 -49.10 5.73 -58.60
N ARG A 514 -49.95 6.54 -57.91
CA ARG A 514 -51.36 6.88 -58.25
C ARG A 514 -52.28 5.65 -58.13
N ASP A 515 -53.44 5.64 -57.50
CA ASP A 515 -54.34 6.62 -56.86
C ASP A 515 -55.43 5.76 -56.14
N PRO A 516 -56.60 6.24 -55.67
CA PRO A 516 -56.94 6.09 -54.26
C PRO A 516 -58.31 5.41 -53.98
N THR A 517 -58.71 5.47 -52.70
CA THR A 517 -60.09 5.41 -52.15
C THR A 517 -60.80 4.07 -51.95
N GLY A 518 -61.40 3.94 -50.75
CA GLY A 518 -62.42 2.92 -50.41
C GLY A 518 -62.25 2.41 -48.97
N ARG A 519 -62.62 3.15 -47.92
CA ARG A 519 -63.93 3.07 -47.24
C ARG A 519 -64.39 1.62 -46.97
N ARG A 520 -64.23 1.12 -45.74
CA ARG A 520 -65.31 0.81 -44.77
C ARG A 520 -64.85 -0.17 -43.69
N LYS A 521 -65.15 0.22 -42.44
CA LYS A 521 -65.67 -0.58 -41.31
C LYS A 521 -65.46 -2.10 -41.37
N SER A 522 -64.69 -2.60 -40.42
CA SER A 522 -65.17 -3.31 -39.22
C SER A 522 -64.05 -3.35 -38.19
#